data_AF-A0A4Q7IJ15-F1
#
_entry.id   AF-A0A4Q7IJ15-F1
#
_cell.length_a   1.000
_cell.length_b   1.000
_cell.length_c   1.000
_cell.angle_alpha   90.00
_cell.angle_beta   90.00
_cell.angle_gamma   90.00
#
_symmetry.space_group_name_H-M   'P 1'
#
loop_
_entity.id
_entity.type
_entity.pdbx_description
1 polymer ?
#
loop_
_entity_poly.entity_id
_entity_poly.type
_entity_poly.pdbx_seq_one_letter_code
_entity_poly.pdbx_strand_id
1 'polypeptide(L)'
;MLLSQLSAAASPLTQEQVQKLQGLVAELNPIQQAWVSGYLAANANTAALSGVVGGQAPVAGEAAALTILYGSQTGNAKSVANQLKAAAEAKGLAVKLVNMADYKPAQLKKEKFIAVAVSTYGEGEPPEDAENLHAFLASKKAPKLDGVKVAVIGLGDSSYEFFCQTAIDFEERFKALGAETVVARADLDVDFEDQAAAWIGGAVDAFEPELKAQSQGSAQVIPMAGFGAAPAQSQYTKQNPFAAELSVVQKITGRDSTKDVRHIEISLEGSDITYLPGDSLGVYFLNDEALVDETLTLLNIDGATEITLGEETLSIRTALIEKLELTQSYPGFVEKYAQATNNAELLKLVEDKAAMREYIEARQIFDIIKQNPSDISAQDLVNCLRKLQARLYSIASSQAEVEEEVHLTVGLVEFDAFGEKHFGGCSGYLAHRAEEGVQVKVFSEHNDNFRLPSDDNTPVIMVGPGTGIAPFRAFLQERDAREAEGENWLFFGNPHFTQDFLYQVEIQGYVKSGLLNKVDLAFSRDQAEKVYVQDRLREKGEEVFAWLEKGAHFYICGDANRMAKDVHQALIDIIKAHGGKDDEQAESYLKELRSNNRYQKDVY
;
A
#
# COMPACT_ATOMS: atom_id res chain seq x y z
N MET A 1 33.79 9.49 37.95
CA MET A 1 34.39 8.77 39.09
C MET A 1 34.19 7.29 38.85
N LEU A 2 35.23 6.46 39.05
CA LEU A 2 35.04 5.00 39.04
C LEU A 2 34.14 4.63 40.22
N LEU A 3 33.10 3.80 40.01
CA LEU A 3 32.19 3.36 41.08
C LEU A 3 32.92 2.69 42.26
N SER A 4 34.11 2.14 42.01
CA SER A 4 35.02 1.59 43.03
C SER A 4 35.60 2.62 43.99
N GLN A 5 35.46 3.92 43.72
CA GLN A 5 35.95 5.03 44.56
C GLN A 5 34.81 5.82 45.22
N LEU A 6 33.56 5.36 45.11
CA LEU A 6 32.41 6.01 45.72
C LEU A 6 32.55 5.97 47.26
N SER A 7 32.55 7.14 47.91
CA SER A 7 32.48 7.22 49.37
C SER A 7 31.07 7.60 49.80
N ALA A 8 30.63 7.14 50.98
CA ALA A 8 29.32 7.50 51.52
C ALA A 8 29.15 9.01 51.72
N ALA A 9 30.25 9.75 51.91
CA ALA A 9 30.23 11.22 52.00
C ALA A 9 29.97 11.92 50.64
N ALA A 10 30.12 11.20 49.52
CA ALA A 10 29.96 11.72 48.16
C ALA A 10 28.72 11.16 47.44
N SER A 11 27.81 10.48 48.15
CA SER A 11 26.59 9.90 47.58
C SER A 11 25.42 9.98 48.56
N PRO A 12 24.16 9.96 48.08
CA PRO A 12 22.98 9.92 48.96
C PRO A 12 22.74 8.55 49.64
N LEU A 13 23.64 7.58 49.44
CA LEU A 13 23.54 6.23 49.97
C LEU A 13 24.21 6.10 51.34
N THR A 14 23.67 5.25 52.22
CA THR A 14 24.30 4.93 53.50
C THR A 14 25.59 4.15 53.30
N GLN A 15 26.48 4.14 54.30
CA GLN A 15 27.75 3.43 54.21
C GLN A 15 27.59 1.92 53.90
N GLU A 16 26.54 1.30 54.44
CA GLU A 16 26.19 -0.10 54.15
C GLU A 16 25.70 -0.29 52.70
N GLN A 17 24.91 0.65 52.18
CA GLN A 17 24.42 0.61 50.80
C GLN A 17 25.55 0.83 49.78
N VAL A 18 26.51 1.72 50.08
CA VAL A 18 27.70 1.91 49.24
C VAL A 18 28.53 0.63 49.17
N GLN A 19 28.74 -0.07 50.29
CA GLN A 19 29.47 -1.35 50.30
C GLN A 19 28.77 -2.43 49.48
N LYS A 20 27.44 -2.55 49.59
CA LYS A 20 26.65 -3.50 48.79
C LYS A 20 26.69 -3.17 47.30
N LEU A 21 26.57 -1.90 46.94
CA LEU A 21 26.66 -1.45 45.55
C LEU A 21 28.05 -1.69 44.96
N GLN A 22 29.12 -1.44 45.72
CA GLN A 22 30.49 -1.71 45.30
C GLN A 22 30.76 -3.20 45.12
N GLY A 23 30.27 -4.04 46.04
CA GLY A 23 30.36 -5.50 45.92
C GLY A 23 29.65 -6.02 44.67
N LEU A 24 28.40 -5.58 44.44
CA LEU A 24 27.64 -5.97 43.26
C LEU A 24 28.33 -5.52 41.97
N VAL A 25 28.77 -4.26 41.89
CA VAL A 25 29.40 -3.71 40.67
C VAL A 25 30.72 -4.41 40.35
N ALA A 26 31.46 -4.90 41.34
CA ALA A 26 32.68 -5.67 41.14
C ALA A 26 32.44 -7.05 40.49
N GLU A 27 31.23 -7.61 40.62
CA GLU A 27 30.84 -8.91 40.05
C GLU A 27 30.20 -8.81 38.65
N LEU A 28 29.85 -7.60 38.20
CA LEU A 28 29.15 -7.37 36.95
C LEU A 28 30.08 -6.95 35.80
N ASN A 29 29.83 -7.47 34.60
CA ASN A 29 30.48 -7.02 33.38
C ASN A 29 29.84 -5.72 32.82
N PRO A 30 30.47 -5.05 31.83
CA PRO A 30 29.98 -3.76 31.32
C PRO A 30 28.54 -3.77 30.78
N ILE A 31 28.12 -4.86 30.13
CA ILE A 31 26.76 -4.99 29.59
C ILE A 31 25.74 -5.12 30.74
N GLN A 32 26.07 -5.92 31.75
CA GLN A 32 25.23 -6.09 32.93
C GLN A 32 25.12 -4.80 33.75
N GLN A 33 26.19 -4.02 33.85
CA GLN A 33 26.17 -2.71 34.52
C GLN A 33 25.27 -1.71 33.77
N ALA A 34 25.31 -1.69 32.43
CA ALA A 34 24.43 -0.85 31.61
C ALA A 34 22.95 -1.25 31.78
N TRP A 35 22.66 -2.55 31.81
CA TRP A 35 21.30 -3.06 32.02
C TRP A 35 20.74 -2.71 33.42
N VAL A 36 21.54 -2.92 34.48
CA VAL A 36 21.14 -2.58 35.86
C VAL A 36 20.95 -1.08 36.02
N SER A 37 21.78 -0.25 35.38
CA SER A 37 21.63 1.21 35.36
C SER A 37 20.28 1.63 34.77
N GLY A 38 19.91 1.08 33.60
CA GLY A 38 18.63 1.33 32.97
C GLY A 38 17.44 0.87 33.83
N TYR A 39 17.55 -0.30 34.45
CA TYR A 39 16.50 -0.86 35.32
C TYR A 39 16.28 -0.01 36.58
N LEU A 40 17.35 0.43 37.25
CA LEU A 40 17.25 1.29 38.43
C LEU A 40 16.72 2.68 38.08
N ALA A 41 17.08 3.24 36.92
CA ALA A 41 16.53 4.51 36.44
C ALA A 41 15.02 4.40 36.15
N ALA A 42 14.58 3.31 35.53
CA ALA A 42 13.16 3.03 35.28
C ALA A 42 12.36 2.91 36.60
N ASN A 43 12.91 2.19 37.58
CA ASN A 43 12.30 2.03 38.91
C ASN A 43 12.25 3.33 39.72
N ALA A 44 13.28 4.17 39.64
CA ALA A 44 13.29 5.48 40.28
C ALA A 44 12.21 6.41 39.69
N ASN A 45 11.98 6.33 38.38
CA ASN A 45 10.91 7.07 37.72
C ASN A 45 9.51 6.56 38.10
N THR A 46 9.34 5.26 38.31
CA THR A 46 8.06 4.70 38.82
C THR A 46 7.80 5.06 40.29
N ALA A 47 8.85 5.17 41.11
CA ALA A 47 8.73 5.61 42.50
C ALA A 47 8.44 7.12 42.63
N ALA A 48 9.01 7.96 41.75
CA ALA A 48 8.68 9.39 41.68
C ALA A 48 7.21 9.64 41.26
N LEU A 49 6.64 8.74 40.45
CA LEU A 49 5.22 8.74 40.08
C LEU A 49 4.28 8.22 41.19
N SER A 50 4.81 7.56 42.22
CA SER A 50 4.04 6.98 43.33
C SER A 50 3.98 7.86 44.59
N GLY A 51 4.72 8.97 44.62
CA GLY A 51 4.94 9.80 45.81
C GLY A 51 3.95 10.95 46.04
N VAL A 52 2.93 11.16 45.19
CA VAL A 52 2.03 12.34 45.27
C VAL A 52 0.54 11.99 45.41
N VAL A 53 0.19 10.87 46.06
CA VAL A 53 -1.24 10.57 46.32
C VAL A 53 -1.49 10.11 47.76
N GLY A 54 -1.22 11.01 48.71
CA GLY A 54 -1.78 10.97 50.06
C GLY A 54 -3.10 11.73 50.14
N GLY A 55 -4.05 11.40 49.26
CA GLY A 55 -5.39 11.98 49.24
C GLY A 55 -6.28 11.12 48.37
N GLN A 56 -7.38 10.60 48.92
CA GLN A 56 -8.37 9.85 48.16
C GLN A 56 -8.91 10.75 47.02
N ALA A 57 -8.43 10.50 45.80
CA ALA A 57 -9.02 11.05 44.60
C ALA A 57 -10.27 10.23 44.24
N PRO A 58 -11.35 10.87 43.76
CA PRO A 58 -12.48 10.15 43.23
C PRO A 58 -12.03 9.34 42.02
N VAL A 59 -12.66 8.18 41.81
CA VAL A 59 -12.40 7.29 40.68
C VAL A 59 -12.69 8.06 39.38
N ALA A 60 -11.65 8.56 38.71
CA ALA A 60 -11.78 9.22 37.42
C ALA A 60 -12.04 8.15 36.35
N GLY A 61 -13.14 8.31 35.60
CA GLY A 61 -13.42 7.51 34.42
C GLY A 61 -12.36 7.75 33.34
N GLU A 62 -12.04 6.70 32.59
CA GLU A 62 -11.19 6.77 31.39
C GLU A 62 -11.71 7.88 30.47
N ALA A 63 -10.87 8.88 30.16
CA ALA A 63 -11.25 10.00 29.30
C ALA A 63 -11.67 9.47 27.92
N ALA A 64 -12.79 9.96 27.38
CA ALA A 64 -13.26 9.52 26.08
C ALA A 64 -12.29 9.98 24.98
N ALA A 65 -11.72 9.03 24.23
CA ALA A 65 -10.85 9.29 23.11
C ALA A 65 -11.54 8.94 21.78
N LEU A 66 -11.15 9.62 20.71
CA LEU A 66 -11.51 9.27 19.34
C LEU A 66 -10.62 8.14 18.86
N THR A 67 -11.20 6.97 18.61
CA THR A 67 -10.47 5.84 18.01
C THR A 67 -10.55 5.94 16.49
N ILE A 68 -9.41 6.21 15.84
CA ILE A 68 -9.28 6.23 14.38
C ILE A 68 -8.74 4.88 13.94
N LEU A 69 -9.54 4.13 13.18
CA LEU A 69 -9.18 2.86 12.58
C LEU A 69 -8.84 3.09 11.11
N TYR A 70 -7.73 2.52 10.65
CA TYR A 70 -7.39 2.54 9.23
C TYR A 70 -7.16 1.15 8.67
N GLY A 71 -7.63 0.95 7.44
CA GLY A 71 -7.33 -0.23 6.63
C GLY A 71 -6.84 0.21 5.25
N SER A 72 -5.60 -0.12 4.89
CA SER A 72 -4.90 0.46 3.75
C SER A 72 -4.02 -0.56 3.03
N GLN A 73 -4.18 -0.69 1.72
CA GLN A 73 -3.28 -1.52 0.91
C GLN A 73 -1.99 -0.76 0.55
N THR A 74 -2.12 0.42 -0.05
CA THR A 74 -1.00 1.21 -0.60
C THR A 74 -0.80 2.53 0.18
N GLY A 75 -0.95 2.50 1.50
CA GLY A 75 -0.69 3.68 2.36
C GLY A 75 -1.68 4.87 2.29
N ASN A 76 -2.51 5.03 1.25
CA ASN A 76 -3.40 6.19 1.10
C ASN A 76 -4.38 6.38 2.28
N ALA A 77 -5.08 5.32 2.70
CA ALA A 77 -6.02 5.41 3.82
C ALA A 77 -5.28 5.64 5.16
N LYS A 78 -4.08 5.07 5.31
CA LYS A 78 -3.17 5.35 6.45
C LYS A 78 -2.76 6.83 6.48
N SER A 79 -2.47 7.44 5.33
CA SER A 79 -2.16 8.87 5.22
C SER A 79 -3.34 9.74 5.66
N VAL A 80 -4.54 9.49 5.12
CA VAL A 80 -5.78 10.19 5.50
C VAL A 80 -6.06 10.05 7.00
N ALA A 81 -5.86 8.87 7.57
CA ALA A 81 -6.04 8.64 9.01
C ALA A 81 -5.03 9.42 9.87
N ASN A 82 -3.79 9.56 9.42
CA ASN A 82 -2.79 10.40 10.09
C ASN A 82 -3.14 11.90 9.99
N GLN A 83 -3.66 12.36 8.86
CA GLN A 83 -4.14 13.73 8.71
C GLN A 83 -5.32 14.02 9.64
N LEU A 84 -6.28 13.08 9.73
CA LEU A 84 -7.40 13.17 10.67
C LEU A 84 -6.92 13.22 12.13
N LYS A 85 -5.94 12.39 12.49
CA LYS A 85 -5.30 12.40 13.81
C LYS A 85 -4.70 13.78 14.11
N ALA A 86 -3.86 14.29 13.21
CA ALA A 86 -3.19 15.58 13.38
C ALA A 86 -4.20 16.73 13.52
N ALA A 87 -5.27 16.73 12.70
CA ALA A 87 -6.32 17.73 12.76
C ALA A 87 -7.11 17.68 14.08
N ALA A 88 -7.42 16.49 14.59
CA ALA A 88 -8.10 16.30 15.87
C ALA A 88 -7.20 16.69 17.08
N GLU A 89 -5.92 16.31 17.06
CA GLU A 89 -4.94 16.69 18.10
C GLU A 89 -4.72 18.20 18.13
N ALA A 90 -4.69 18.88 16.98
CA ALA A 90 -4.60 20.33 16.89
C ALA A 90 -5.78 21.05 17.57
N LYS A 91 -6.95 20.39 17.69
CA LYS A 91 -8.12 20.87 18.45
C LYS A 91 -8.14 20.46 19.92
N GLY A 92 -7.09 19.77 20.39
CA GLY A 92 -6.95 19.28 21.75
C GLY A 92 -7.81 18.05 22.07
N LEU A 93 -8.20 17.28 21.05
CA LEU A 93 -8.95 16.03 21.23
C LEU A 93 -7.99 14.87 21.54
N ALA A 94 -8.36 13.99 22.46
CA ALA A 94 -7.61 12.76 22.70
C ALA A 94 -7.89 11.76 21.56
N VAL A 95 -6.84 11.28 20.89
CA VAL A 95 -6.95 10.41 19.72
C VAL A 95 -6.13 9.14 19.91
N LYS A 96 -6.69 8.02 19.45
CA LYS A 96 -6.01 6.72 19.35
C LYS A 96 -6.07 6.27 17.89
N LEU A 97 -4.93 6.28 17.20
CA LEU A 97 -4.81 5.77 15.83
C LEU A 97 -4.38 4.29 15.86
N VAL A 98 -5.12 3.41 15.18
CA VAL A 98 -4.89 1.96 15.20
C VAL A 98 -5.04 1.38 13.80
N ASN A 99 -4.08 0.56 13.38
CA ASN A 99 -4.23 -0.31 12.21
C ASN A 99 -5.30 -1.36 12.50
N MET A 100 -6.24 -1.59 11.58
CA MET A 100 -7.29 -2.60 11.77
C MET A 100 -6.76 -4.02 12.04
N ALA A 101 -5.56 -4.38 11.55
CA ALA A 101 -4.92 -5.67 11.80
C ALA A 101 -4.60 -5.87 13.30
N ASP A 102 -4.21 -4.80 13.98
CA ASP A 102 -3.87 -4.79 15.42
C ASP A 102 -5.09 -4.56 16.31
N TYR A 103 -6.23 -4.21 15.73
CA TYR A 103 -7.43 -3.87 16.47
C TYR A 103 -8.19 -5.11 16.93
N LYS A 104 -8.31 -5.29 18.24
CA LYS A 104 -9.07 -6.40 18.83
C LYS A 104 -10.58 -6.10 18.78
N PRO A 105 -11.41 -6.83 18.02
CA PRO A 105 -12.82 -6.48 17.85
C PRO A 105 -13.65 -6.49 19.15
N ALA A 106 -13.19 -7.20 20.18
CA ALA A 106 -13.80 -7.17 21.52
C ALA A 106 -13.76 -5.78 22.18
N GLN A 107 -12.89 -4.87 21.72
CA GLN A 107 -12.78 -3.49 22.22
C GLN A 107 -13.96 -2.61 21.78
N LEU A 108 -14.68 -2.96 20.70
CA LEU A 108 -15.80 -2.17 20.16
C LEU A 108 -16.86 -1.81 21.20
N LYS A 109 -17.09 -2.67 22.20
CA LYS A 109 -18.04 -2.42 23.31
C LYS A 109 -17.65 -1.25 24.22
N LYS A 110 -16.38 -0.86 24.22
CA LYS A 110 -15.83 0.20 25.07
C LYS A 110 -15.68 1.52 24.33
N GLU A 111 -15.70 1.48 23.00
CA GLU A 111 -15.56 2.67 22.17
C GLU A 111 -16.83 3.51 22.21
N LYS A 112 -16.66 4.83 22.15
CA LYS A 112 -17.79 5.78 22.04
C LYS A 112 -17.72 6.65 20.79
N PHE A 113 -16.51 6.89 20.28
CA PHE A 113 -16.25 7.70 19.10
C PHE A 113 -15.28 6.93 18.20
N ILE A 114 -15.71 6.61 16.99
CA ILE A 114 -14.92 5.85 16.01
C ILE A 114 -14.89 6.62 14.71
N ALA A 115 -13.70 6.79 14.14
CA ALA A 115 -13.54 7.18 12.75
C ALA A 115 -12.88 6.04 11.98
N VAL A 116 -13.36 5.75 10.77
CA VAL A 116 -12.79 4.74 9.88
C VAL A 116 -12.30 5.39 8.61
N ALA A 117 -11.03 5.18 8.27
CA ALA A 117 -10.47 5.48 6.96
C ALA A 117 -10.07 4.16 6.28
N VAL A 118 -10.71 3.80 5.17
CA VAL A 118 -10.50 2.47 4.57
C VAL A 118 -10.45 2.53 3.06
N SER A 119 -9.47 1.87 2.45
CA SER A 119 -9.46 1.66 1.00
C SER A 119 -10.35 0.48 0.59
N THR A 120 -10.75 0.40 -0.68
CA THR A 120 -11.36 -0.81 -1.27
C THR A 120 -10.39 -1.40 -2.27
N TYR A 121 -10.28 -2.74 -2.29
CA TYR A 121 -9.31 -3.45 -3.12
C TYR A 121 -9.96 -4.53 -3.98
N GLY A 122 -9.33 -4.86 -5.10
CA GLY A 122 -9.83 -5.86 -6.05
C GLY A 122 -11.28 -5.59 -6.47
N GLU A 123 -12.13 -6.60 -6.31
CA GLU A 123 -13.56 -6.56 -6.67
C GLU A 123 -14.44 -6.22 -5.46
N GLY A 124 -14.11 -5.13 -4.76
CA GLY A 124 -14.89 -4.65 -3.60
C GLY A 124 -14.48 -5.25 -2.26
N GLU A 125 -13.31 -5.88 -2.19
CA GLU A 125 -12.81 -6.54 -0.99
C GLU A 125 -12.15 -5.52 -0.03
N PRO A 126 -12.23 -5.75 1.29
CA PRO A 126 -11.44 -4.98 2.25
C PRO A 126 -9.94 -5.23 2.03
N PRO A 127 -9.08 -4.22 2.33
CA PRO A 127 -7.65 -4.42 2.40
C PRO A 127 -7.32 -5.50 3.45
N GLU A 128 -6.17 -6.15 3.30
CA GLU A 128 -5.81 -7.30 4.13
C GLU A 128 -5.85 -6.99 5.63
N ASP A 129 -5.44 -5.78 6.00
CA ASP A 129 -5.46 -5.31 7.39
C ASP A 129 -6.89 -5.08 7.95
N ALA A 130 -7.89 -4.90 7.09
CA ALA A 130 -9.29 -4.68 7.46
C ALA A 130 -10.15 -5.95 7.43
N GLU A 131 -9.71 -7.03 6.76
CA GLU A 131 -10.49 -8.26 6.54
C GLU A 131 -11.10 -8.81 7.84
N ASN A 132 -10.28 -8.95 8.89
CA ASN A 132 -10.72 -9.53 10.16
C ASN A 132 -11.81 -8.71 10.86
N LEU A 133 -11.67 -7.39 10.87
CA LEU A 133 -12.63 -6.49 11.50
C LEU A 133 -13.93 -6.43 10.68
N HIS A 134 -13.82 -6.34 9.35
CA HIS A 134 -14.94 -6.36 8.42
C HIS A 134 -15.79 -7.64 8.59
N ALA A 135 -15.15 -8.81 8.56
CA ALA A 135 -15.81 -10.10 8.79
C ALA A 135 -16.41 -10.22 10.21
N PHE A 136 -15.71 -9.72 11.24
CA PHE A 136 -16.23 -9.73 12.61
C PHE A 136 -17.51 -8.90 12.73
N LEU A 137 -17.52 -7.69 12.15
CA LEU A 137 -18.68 -6.81 12.18
C LEU A 137 -19.88 -7.50 11.52
N ALA A 138 -19.70 -8.16 10.37
CA ALA A 138 -20.77 -8.92 9.70
C ALA A 138 -21.31 -10.12 10.52
N SER A 139 -20.51 -10.65 11.45
CA SER A 139 -20.89 -11.84 12.24
C SER A 139 -21.98 -11.58 13.29
N LYS A 140 -22.61 -12.66 13.78
CA LYS A 140 -23.56 -12.60 14.92
C LYS A 140 -22.88 -12.30 16.27
N LYS A 141 -21.55 -12.33 16.32
CA LYS A 141 -20.77 -12.04 17.55
C LYS A 141 -20.52 -10.54 17.74
N ALA A 142 -20.80 -9.71 16.73
CA ALA A 142 -20.66 -8.27 16.81
C ALA A 142 -21.55 -7.68 17.92
N PRO A 143 -21.01 -6.81 18.78
CA PRO A 143 -21.80 -6.15 19.81
C PRO A 143 -22.76 -5.13 19.23
N LYS A 144 -23.84 -4.83 19.97
CA LYS A 144 -24.59 -3.59 19.73
C LYS A 144 -23.72 -2.39 20.05
N LEU A 145 -23.85 -1.35 19.23
CA LEU A 145 -23.08 -0.10 19.29
C LEU A 145 -24.02 1.07 19.60
N ASP A 146 -25.03 0.84 20.44
CA ASP A 146 -26.01 1.84 20.85
C ASP A 146 -25.29 3.03 21.52
N GLY A 147 -25.41 4.23 20.92
CA GLY A 147 -24.77 5.44 21.42
C GLY A 147 -23.29 5.62 21.03
N VAL A 148 -22.74 4.75 20.19
CA VAL A 148 -21.43 4.94 19.56
C VAL A 148 -21.59 5.86 18.37
N LYS A 149 -20.71 6.86 18.26
CA LYS A 149 -20.69 7.79 17.14
C LYS A 149 -19.62 7.42 16.13
N VAL A 150 -20.00 7.39 14.86
CA VAL A 150 -19.15 6.90 13.77
C VAL A 150 -19.05 7.92 12.63
N ALA A 151 -17.86 8.00 12.03
CA ALA A 151 -17.63 8.65 10.75
C ALA A 151 -16.78 7.73 9.88
N VAL A 152 -17.10 7.62 8.58
CA VAL A 152 -16.42 6.71 7.66
C VAL A 152 -15.99 7.49 6.41
N ILE A 153 -14.73 7.33 6.00
CA ILE A 153 -14.19 7.83 4.74
C ILE A 153 -13.62 6.65 3.95
N GLY A 154 -14.10 6.51 2.71
CA GLY A 154 -13.71 5.48 1.78
C GLY A 154 -12.77 6.03 0.71
N LEU A 155 -11.73 5.25 0.38
CA LEU A 155 -10.87 5.52 -0.76
C LEU A 155 -11.04 4.38 -1.78
N GLY A 156 -11.31 4.72 -3.03
CA GLY A 156 -11.50 3.77 -4.11
C GLY A 156 -11.18 4.38 -5.47
N ASP A 157 -11.53 3.66 -6.53
CA ASP A 157 -11.40 4.11 -7.91
C ASP A 157 -12.74 3.85 -8.62
N SER A 158 -13.37 4.91 -9.14
CA SER A 158 -14.70 4.80 -9.75
C SER A 158 -14.70 4.05 -11.08
N SER A 159 -13.54 3.74 -11.64
CA SER A 159 -13.41 2.84 -12.79
C SER A 159 -13.74 1.39 -12.45
N TYR A 160 -13.74 1.01 -11.17
CA TYR A 160 -14.10 -0.34 -10.71
C TYR A 160 -15.60 -0.45 -10.39
N GLU A 161 -16.13 -1.67 -10.50
CA GLU A 161 -17.55 -1.94 -10.23
C GLU A 161 -17.96 -1.59 -8.79
N PHE A 162 -17.14 -2.00 -7.82
CA PHE A 162 -17.41 -1.89 -6.39
C PHE A 162 -16.71 -0.67 -5.77
N PHE A 163 -16.97 0.52 -6.32
CA PHE A 163 -16.39 1.78 -5.84
C PHE A 163 -16.70 2.04 -4.35
N CYS A 164 -15.64 2.14 -3.53
CA CYS A 164 -15.70 2.36 -2.08
C CYS A 164 -16.54 1.32 -1.29
N GLN A 165 -16.73 0.11 -1.81
CA GLN A 165 -17.59 -0.92 -1.20
C GLN A 165 -17.22 -1.25 0.24
N THR A 166 -15.94 -1.30 0.58
CA THR A 166 -15.51 -1.57 1.96
C THR A 166 -16.02 -0.51 2.94
N ALA A 167 -15.97 0.77 2.55
CA ALA A 167 -16.46 1.87 3.37
C ALA A 167 -17.99 1.85 3.50
N ILE A 168 -18.69 1.49 2.42
CA ILE A 168 -20.13 1.25 2.41
C ILE A 168 -20.49 0.17 3.44
N ASP A 169 -19.82 -0.98 3.38
CA ASP A 169 -20.06 -2.11 4.26
C ASP A 169 -19.83 -1.75 5.74
N PHE A 170 -18.75 -1.04 6.04
CA PHE A 170 -18.47 -0.56 7.41
C PHE A 170 -19.58 0.34 7.91
N GLU A 171 -19.99 1.36 7.14
CA GLU A 171 -21.00 2.31 7.55
C GLU A 171 -22.37 1.64 7.74
N GLU A 172 -22.81 0.81 6.78
CA GLU A 172 -24.05 0.05 6.86
C GLU A 172 -24.05 -0.86 8.07
N ARG A 173 -22.92 -1.52 8.35
CA ARG A 173 -22.85 -2.43 9.48
C ARG A 173 -22.82 -1.71 10.81
N PHE A 174 -22.14 -0.56 10.92
CA PHE A 174 -22.21 0.27 12.12
C PHE A 174 -23.63 0.75 12.39
N LYS A 175 -24.33 1.25 11.37
CA LYS A 175 -25.75 1.65 11.47
C LYS A 175 -26.64 0.48 11.91
N ALA A 176 -26.48 -0.69 11.30
CA ALA A 176 -27.24 -1.89 11.66
C ALA A 176 -27.00 -2.37 13.11
N LEU A 177 -25.82 -2.07 13.67
CA LEU A 177 -25.47 -2.40 15.06
C LEU A 177 -25.92 -1.32 16.07
N GLY A 178 -26.49 -0.18 15.63
CA GLY A 178 -27.04 0.87 16.48
C GLY A 178 -26.16 2.12 16.65
N ALA A 179 -25.06 2.23 15.88
CA ALA A 179 -24.22 3.42 15.90
C ALA A 179 -24.87 4.61 15.19
N GLU A 180 -24.55 5.82 15.67
CA GLU A 180 -24.99 7.09 15.11
C GLU A 180 -23.91 7.65 14.16
N THR A 181 -24.25 7.86 12.89
CA THR A 181 -23.35 8.49 11.93
C THR A 181 -23.34 10.01 12.13
N VAL A 182 -22.18 10.57 12.50
CA VAL A 182 -22.05 12.01 12.82
C VAL A 182 -21.74 12.88 11.61
N VAL A 183 -21.10 12.30 10.59
CA VAL A 183 -20.79 12.95 9.32
C VAL A 183 -21.09 11.95 8.21
N ALA A 184 -21.69 12.43 7.12
CA ALA A 184 -21.97 11.60 5.96
C ALA A 184 -20.68 10.95 5.45
N ARG A 185 -20.77 9.66 5.08
CA ARG A 185 -19.65 8.96 4.46
C ARG A 185 -19.20 9.70 3.21
N ALA A 186 -17.89 9.82 3.03
CA ALA A 186 -17.29 10.29 1.79
C ALA A 186 -16.71 9.10 1.03
N ASP A 187 -17.10 8.94 -0.23
CA ASP A 187 -16.59 7.94 -1.15
C ASP A 187 -15.65 8.65 -2.13
N LEU A 188 -14.34 8.54 -1.92
CA LEU A 188 -13.34 9.35 -2.62
C LEU A 188 -12.65 8.54 -3.71
N ASP A 189 -12.50 9.17 -4.88
CA ASP A 189 -11.78 8.64 -6.05
C ASP A 189 -10.27 8.84 -5.93
N VAL A 190 -9.48 8.44 -6.93
CA VAL A 190 -8.01 8.46 -6.90
C VAL A 190 -7.38 9.85 -6.67
N ASP A 191 -8.08 10.93 -6.99
CA ASP A 191 -7.75 12.33 -6.73
C ASP A 191 -8.44 12.86 -5.46
N PHE A 192 -8.38 12.06 -4.38
CA PHE A 192 -9.09 12.28 -3.13
C PHE A 192 -8.61 13.47 -2.30
N GLU A 193 -7.41 14.01 -2.52
CA GLU A 193 -6.70 14.82 -1.53
C GLU A 193 -7.51 16.05 -1.06
N ASP A 194 -8.09 16.79 -2.00
CA ASP A 194 -8.87 18.01 -1.70
C ASP A 194 -10.18 17.68 -0.96
N GLN A 195 -10.86 16.60 -1.38
CA GLN A 195 -12.11 16.14 -0.76
C GLN A 195 -11.87 15.53 0.63
N ALA A 196 -10.76 14.81 0.81
CA ALA A 196 -10.35 14.24 2.09
C ALA A 196 -10.08 15.36 3.11
N ALA A 197 -9.37 16.41 2.72
CA ALA A 197 -9.10 17.56 3.60
C ALA A 197 -10.40 18.24 4.07
N ALA A 198 -11.35 18.46 3.15
CA ALA A 198 -12.65 19.02 3.48
C ALA A 198 -13.45 18.12 4.43
N TRP A 199 -13.48 16.80 4.16
CA TRP A 199 -14.18 15.84 5.00
C TRP A 199 -13.57 15.71 6.39
N ILE A 200 -12.22 15.70 6.50
CA ILE A 200 -11.50 15.67 7.77
C ILE A 200 -11.91 16.86 8.65
N GLY A 201 -11.96 18.07 8.07
CA GLY A 201 -12.41 19.27 8.78
C GLY A 201 -13.82 19.08 9.36
N GLY A 202 -14.77 18.63 8.53
CA GLY A 202 -16.14 18.36 8.95
C GLY A 202 -16.26 17.27 10.02
N ALA A 203 -15.48 16.20 9.93
CA ALA A 203 -15.44 15.11 10.90
C ALA A 203 -14.95 15.58 12.26
N VAL A 204 -13.84 16.33 12.30
CA VAL A 204 -13.28 16.88 13.54
C VAL A 204 -14.28 17.85 14.19
N ASP A 205 -14.92 18.71 13.40
CA ASP A 205 -15.94 19.65 13.90
C ASP A 205 -17.14 18.92 14.52
N ALA A 206 -17.56 17.80 13.96
CA ALA A 206 -18.67 17.00 14.48
C ALA A 206 -18.32 16.26 15.78
N PHE A 207 -17.09 15.75 15.91
CA PHE A 207 -16.65 15.03 17.11
C PHE A 207 -16.28 15.97 18.27
N GLU A 208 -15.79 17.17 17.98
CA GLU A 208 -15.30 18.14 18.96
C GLU A 208 -16.25 18.42 20.14
N PRO A 209 -17.53 18.81 19.93
CA PRO A 209 -18.41 19.18 21.05
C PRO A 209 -18.68 18.02 21.99
N GLU A 210 -18.75 16.79 21.47
CA GLU A 210 -19.10 15.62 22.27
C GLU A 210 -17.92 15.03 23.02
N LEU A 211 -16.75 15.00 22.38
CA LEU A 211 -15.50 14.63 23.06
C LEU A 211 -15.21 15.63 24.18
N LYS A 212 -15.35 16.94 23.94
CA LYS A 212 -15.14 17.96 24.98
C LYS A 212 -16.16 17.87 26.10
N ALA A 213 -17.43 17.58 25.79
CA ALA A 213 -18.47 17.36 26.81
C ALA A 213 -18.19 16.15 27.71
N GLN A 214 -17.64 15.06 27.15
CA GLN A 214 -17.23 13.88 27.92
C GLN A 214 -15.87 14.03 28.61
N SER A 215 -15.08 15.05 28.24
CA SER A 215 -13.76 15.35 28.82
C SER A 215 -13.81 16.33 30.00
N GLN A 216 -14.97 16.89 30.35
CA GLN A 216 -15.11 17.84 31.47
C GLN A 216 -14.87 17.26 32.88
N GLY A 217 -14.30 16.06 32.99
CA GLY A 217 -13.84 15.44 34.23
C GLY A 217 -12.35 15.07 34.27
N SER A 218 -11.55 15.35 33.24
CA SER A 218 -10.15 14.90 33.16
C SER A 218 -9.19 16.06 32.87
N ALA A 219 -8.09 16.07 33.63
CA ALA A 219 -7.07 17.10 33.67
C ALA A 219 -6.43 17.41 32.30
N GLN A 220 -5.95 18.64 32.17
CA GLN A 220 -5.15 19.11 31.04
C GLN A 220 -4.00 18.14 30.74
N VAL A 221 -4.01 17.59 29.53
CA VAL A 221 -2.87 16.87 28.97
C VAL A 221 -1.80 17.91 28.63
N ILE A 222 -0.74 17.98 29.42
CA ILE A 222 0.47 18.74 29.06
C ILE A 222 1.21 17.89 28.01
N PRO A 223 1.52 18.41 26.82
CA PRO A 223 2.31 17.67 25.83
C PRO A 223 3.70 17.40 26.43
N MET A 224 4.08 16.14 26.58
CA MET A 224 5.45 15.77 26.88
C MET A 224 6.25 15.88 25.57
N ALA A 225 7.13 16.87 25.49
CA ALA A 225 8.03 17.02 24.35
C ALA A 225 9.13 15.95 24.38
N GLY A 226 9.17 15.12 23.33
CA GLY A 226 10.34 14.40 22.83
C GLY A 226 10.68 13.08 23.53
N PHE A 227 10.70 11.98 22.77
CA PHE A 227 11.89 11.15 22.51
C PHE A 227 11.54 10.09 21.46
N GLY A 228 12.23 10.19 20.33
CA GLY A 228 11.99 9.40 19.12
C GLY A 228 12.09 10.34 17.93
N ALA A 229 13.31 10.59 17.45
CA ALA A 229 13.44 11.13 16.10
C ALA A 229 12.82 10.07 15.19
N ALA A 230 11.68 10.39 14.56
CA ALA A 230 11.18 9.59 13.47
C ALA A 230 12.34 9.45 12.45
N PRO A 231 12.52 8.29 11.82
CA PRO A 231 13.47 8.19 10.72
C PRO A 231 13.19 9.34 9.74
N ALA A 232 14.24 9.98 9.24
CA ALA A 232 14.10 11.06 8.28
C ALA A 232 13.33 10.50 7.07
N GLN A 233 12.04 10.83 6.96
CA GLN A 233 11.29 10.55 5.75
C GLN A 233 11.92 11.40 4.65
N SER A 234 12.14 10.79 3.48
CA SER A 234 12.60 11.52 2.31
C SER A 234 11.71 12.74 2.09
N GLN A 235 12.31 13.84 1.67
CA GLN A 235 11.54 15.03 1.28
C GLN A 235 10.67 14.77 0.04
N TYR A 236 10.95 13.69 -0.69
CA TYR A 236 10.22 13.30 -1.88
C TYR A 236 9.05 12.38 -1.53
N THR A 237 7.88 12.77 -2.02
CA THR A 237 6.60 12.12 -1.75
C THR A 237 5.76 12.10 -3.03
N LYS A 238 4.59 11.45 -3.02
CA LYS A 238 3.63 11.53 -4.13
C LYS A 238 3.36 12.99 -4.56
N GLN A 239 3.24 13.91 -3.61
CA GLN A 239 2.95 15.33 -3.88
C GLN A 239 4.19 16.14 -4.27
N ASN A 240 5.39 15.65 -3.93
CA ASN A 240 6.67 16.27 -4.28
C ASN A 240 7.61 15.20 -4.83
N PRO A 241 7.38 14.68 -6.05
CA PRO A 241 8.17 13.58 -6.60
C PRO A 241 9.58 14.05 -6.97
N PHE A 242 10.55 13.15 -6.86
CA PHE A 242 11.92 13.37 -7.31
C PHE A 242 12.00 13.27 -8.83
N ALA A 243 12.70 14.20 -9.49
CA ALA A 243 13.04 14.07 -10.89
C ALA A 243 14.31 13.21 -11.01
N ALA A 244 14.14 11.97 -11.45
CA ALA A 244 15.16 10.94 -11.53
C ALA A 244 15.57 10.66 -12.98
N GLU A 245 16.85 10.38 -13.21
CA GLU A 245 17.31 10.01 -14.55
C GLU A 245 16.91 8.58 -14.90
N LEU A 246 16.33 8.39 -16.08
CA LEU A 246 16.03 7.08 -16.65
C LEU A 246 17.30 6.52 -17.31
N SER A 247 18.02 5.65 -16.61
CA SER A 247 19.35 5.19 -17.01
C SER A 247 19.29 4.08 -18.07
N VAL A 248 18.38 3.11 -17.92
CA VAL A 248 18.28 1.95 -18.83
C VAL A 248 16.83 1.64 -19.15
N VAL A 249 16.54 1.33 -20.41
CA VAL A 249 15.25 0.76 -20.86
C VAL A 249 15.49 -0.43 -21.79
N GLN A 250 15.67 -1.62 -21.19
CA GLN A 250 16.06 -2.81 -21.93
C GLN A 250 14.90 -3.79 -22.11
N LYS A 251 14.60 -4.22 -23.34
CA LYS A 251 13.70 -5.37 -23.57
C LYS A 251 14.37 -6.66 -23.10
N ILE A 252 13.72 -7.36 -22.16
CA ILE A 252 14.23 -8.61 -21.56
C ILE A 252 13.46 -9.86 -22.01
N THR A 253 12.44 -9.68 -22.84
CA THR A 253 11.84 -10.76 -23.66
C THR A 253 12.55 -10.86 -25.01
N GLY A 254 12.54 -12.05 -25.60
CA GLY A 254 13.10 -12.30 -26.92
C GLY A 254 12.38 -11.53 -28.03
N ARG A 255 13.05 -11.40 -29.18
CA ARG A 255 12.61 -10.57 -30.31
C ARG A 255 11.21 -10.91 -30.81
N ASP A 256 10.88 -12.20 -30.82
CA ASP A 256 9.63 -12.73 -31.38
C ASP A 256 8.60 -13.07 -30.28
N SER A 257 8.84 -12.62 -29.04
CA SER A 257 7.85 -12.77 -27.98
C SER A 257 6.58 -11.98 -28.29
N THR A 258 5.42 -12.56 -27.96
CA THR A 258 4.13 -11.86 -27.98
C THR A 258 3.95 -10.91 -26.80
N LYS A 259 4.91 -10.85 -25.88
CA LYS A 259 4.95 -9.92 -24.77
C LYS A 259 6.13 -8.97 -24.97
N ASP A 260 5.96 -7.73 -24.55
CA ASP A 260 7.07 -6.80 -24.41
C ASP A 260 7.26 -6.49 -22.92
N VAL A 261 8.33 -7.03 -22.34
CA VAL A 261 8.70 -6.75 -20.94
C VAL A 261 10.06 -6.06 -20.94
N ARG A 262 10.12 -4.95 -20.20
CA ARG A 262 11.27 -4.07 -20.09
C ARG A 262 11.86 -4.14 -18.68
N HIS A 263 13.18 -4.28 -18.61
CA HIS A 263 13.95 -3.91 -17.44
C HIS A 263 14.23 -2.42 -17.52
N ILE A 264 13.93 -1.72 -16.43
CA ILE A 264 14.12 -0.27 -16.34
C ILE A 264 15.00 0.02 -15.13
N GLU A 265 15.99 0.88 -15.30
CA GLU A 265 16.85 1.37 -14.21
C GLU A 265 16.69 2.88 -14.12
N ILE A 266 16.48 3.38 -12.91
CA ILE A 266 16.27 4.80 -12.61
C ILE A 266 17.26 5.21 -11.53
N SER A 267 18.02 6.28 -11.77
CA SER A 267 18.98 6.82 -10.80
C SER A 267 18.27 7.63 -9.72
N LEU A 268 18.54 7.27 -8.47
CA LEU A 268 18.14 7.95 -7.25
C LEU A 268 19.26 8.84 -6.68
N GLU A 269 20.35 9.05 -7.41
CA GLU A 269 21.48 9.87 -6.96
C GLU A 269 21.00 11.27 -6.53
N GLY A 270 21.39 11.68 -5.32
CA GLY A 270 21.02 12.98 -4.75
C GLY A 270 19.59 13.11 -4.24
N SER A 271 18.79 12.04 -4.30
CA SER A 271 17.38 12.07 -3.89
C SER A 271 17.11 11.79 -2.41
N ASP A 272 18.08 11.27 -1.64
CA ASP A 272 17.83 10.75 -0.27
C ASP A 272 16.73 9.66 -0.14
N ILE A 273 16.18 9.19 -1.27
CA ILE A 273 15.16 8.15 -1.29
C ILE A 273 15.81 6.83 -0.87
N THR A 274 15.18 6.19 0.11
CA THR A 274 15.52 4.83 0.54
C THR A 274 14.33 3.92 0.28
N TYR A 275 14.59 2.67 -0.04
CA TYR A 275 13.55 1.67 -0.24
C TYR A 275 14.03 0.31 0.23
N LEU A 276 13.07 -0.56 0.57
CA LEU A 276 13.33 -1.94 0.93
C LEU A 276 12.73 -2.87 -0.11
N PRO A 277 13.30 -4.07 -0.33
CA PRO A 277 12.68 -5.08 -1.17
C PRO A 277 11.21 -5.33 -0.78
N GLY A 278 10.34 -5.29 -1.79
CA GLY A 278 8.89 -5.37 -1.63
C GLY A 278 8.17 -4.01 -1.61
N ASP A 279 8.92 -2.89 -1.58
CA ASP A 279 8.37 -1.57 -1.87
C ASP A 279 7.96 -1.41 -3.34
N SER A 280 7.15 -0.38 -3.59
CA SER A 280 6.78 0.03 -4.94
C SER A 280 7.36 1.40 -5.26
N LEU A 281 7.72 1.61 -6.52
CA LEU A 281 8.07 2.93 -7.04
C LEU A 281 6.87 3.50 -7.80
N GLY A 282 6.40 4.67 -7.40
CA GLY A 282 5.44 5.44 -8.15
C GLY A 282 6.15 6.21 -9.26
N VAL A 283 5.73 6.01 -10.51
CA VAL A 283 6.29 6.69 -11.69
C VAL A 283 5.21 7.51 -12.38
N TYR A 284 5.41 8.82 -12.46
CA TYR A 284 4.60 9.70 -13.30
C TYR A 284 5.06 9.61 -14.75
N PHE A 285 4.11 9.76 -15.68
CA PHE A 285 4.36 9.69 -17.11
C PHE A 285 3.85 10.95 -17.81
N LEU A 286 4.20 11.09 -19.09
CA LEU A 286 3.67 12.12 -19.96
C LEU A 286 2.73 11.49 -20.98
N ASN A 287 1.56 12.10 -21.19
CA ASN A 287 0.66 11.70 -22.28
C ASN A 287 1.32 11.94 -23.64
N ASP A 288 0.82 11.24 -24.66
CA ASP A 288 1.34 11.38 -26.02
C ASP A 288 1.06 12.78 -26.56
N GLU A 289 2.11 13.51 -26.92
CA GLU A 289 1.98 14.84 -27.50
C GLU A 289 1.14 14.83 -28.78
N ALA A 290 1.30 13.80 -29.63
CA ALA A 290 0.57 13.71 -30.88
C ALA A 290 -0.93 13.46 -30.65
N LEU A 291 -1.28 12.60 -29.68
CA LEU A 291 -2.69 12.36 -29.34
C LEU A 291 -3.32 13.57 -28.65
N VAL A 292 -2.56 14.31 -27.84
CA VAL A 292 -3.02 15.57 -27.25
C VAL A 292 -3.28 16.61 -28.33
N ASP A 293 -2.38 16.76 -29.30
CA ASP A 293 -2.53 17.70 -30.41
C ASP A 293 -3.72 17.34 -31.32
N GLU A 294 -3.94 16.04 -31.58
CA GLU A 294 -5.13 15.54 -32.28
C GLU A 294 -6.40 15.88 -31.49
N THR A 295 -6.41 15.65 -30.18
CA THR A 295 -7.54 15.95 -29.29
C THR A 295 -7.92 17.43 -29.31
N LEU A 296 -6.92 18.31 -29.18
CA LEU A 296 -7.12 19.76 -29.22
C LEU A 296 -7.69 20.20 -30.57
N THR A 297 -7.20 19.61 -31.67
CA THR A 297 -7.69 19.87 -33.02
C THR A 297 -9.15 19.44 -33.18
N LEU A 298 -9.51 18.25 -32.68
CA LEU A 298 -10.88 17.71 -32.73
C LEU A 298 -11.89 18.55 -31.94
N LEU A 299 -11.44 19.16 -30.84
CA LEU A 299 -12.25 20.02 -29.97
C LEU A 299 -12.20 21.50 -30.35
N ASN A 300 -11.45 21.86 -31.40
CA ASN A 300 -11.25 23.25 -31.84
C ASN A 300 -10.70 24.17 -30.73
N ILE A 301 -9.77 23.65 -29.93
CA ILE A 301 -9.11 24.37 -28.83
C ILE A 301 -7.69 24.74 -29.26
N ASP A 302 -7.32 26.03 -29.14
CA ASP A 302 -5.92 26.44 -29.30
C ASP A 302 -5.09 25.93 -28.11
N GLY A 303 -4.04 25.15 -28.40
CA GLY A 303 -3.15 24.58 -27.40
C GLY A 303 -2.45 25.61 -26.51
N ALA A 304 -2.34 26.87 -26.95
CA ALA A 304 -1.80 27.98 -26.17
C ALA A 304 -2.83 28.62 -25.21
N THR A 305 -4.09 28.20 -25.23
CA THR A 305 -5.14 28.73 -24.35
C THR A 305 -4.76 28.50 -22.89
N GLU A 306 -4.73 29.56 -22.10
CA GLU A 306 -4.47 29.48 -20.66
C GLU A 306 -5.69 28.92 -19.92
N ILE A 307 -5.42 27.99 -19.00
CA ILE A 307 -6.40 27.40 -18.09
C ILE A 307 -5.91 27.51 -16.65
N THR A 308 -6.82 27.33 -15.70
CA THR A 308 -6.51 27.25 -14.28
C THR A 308 -6.70 25.82 -13.78
N LEU A 309 -5.65 25.26 -13.16
CA LEU A 309 -5.67 23.94 -12.53
C LEU A 309 -5.19 24.07 -11.08
N GLY A 310 -6.14 24.08 -10.14
CA GLY A 310 -5.84 24.42 -8.74
C GLY A 310 -5.36 25.87 -8.64
N GLU A 311 -4.13 26.06 -8.14
CA GLU A 311 -3.49 27.38 -8.03
C GLU A 311 -2.58 27.72 -9.23
N GLU A 312 -2.33 26.77 -10.13
CA GLU A 312 -1.46 26.95 -11.30
C GLU A 312 -2.23 27.50 -12.50
N THR A 313 -1.60 28.41 -13.26
CA THR A 313 -2.06 28.84 -14.59
C THR A 313 -1.05 28.39 -15.63
N LEU A 314 -1.51 27.61 -16.62
CA LEU A 314 -0.68 27.00 -17.65
C LEU A 314 -1.47 26.83 -18.95
N SER A 315 -0.80 26.49 -20.04
CA SER A 315 -1.48 26.17 -21.30
C SER A 315 -2.24 24.86 -21.19
N ILE A 316 -3.38 24.78 -21.88
CA ILE A 316 -4.18 23.54 -21.95
C ILE A 316 -3.34 22.36 -22.49
N ARG A 317 -2.46 22.60 -23.47
CA ARG A 317 -1.58 21.56 -24.01
C ARG A 317 -0.66 20.99 -22.93
N THR A 318 0.01 21.84 -22.16
CA THR A 318 0.89 21.38 -21.06
C THR A 318 0.09 20.66 -19.97
N ALA A 319 -1.11 21.16 -19.63
CA ALA A 319 -1.96 20.50 -18.64
C ALA A 319 -2.38 19.09 -19.08
N LEU A 320 -2.77 18.92 -20.34
CA LEU A 320 -3.14 17.62 -20.91
C LEU A 320 -1.95 16.65 -21.00
N ILE A 321 -0.73 17.15 -21.23
CA ILE A 321 0.47 16.30 -21.32
C ILE A 321 0.93 15.85 -19.93
N GLU A 322 1.02 16.78 -18.97
CA GLU A 322 1.76 16.56 -17.71
C GLU A 322 0.88 16.32 -16.48
N LYS A 323 -0.39 16.76 -16.50
CA LYS A 323 -1.18 16.92 -15.27
C LYS A 323 -2.54 16.21 -15.28
N LEU A 324 -3.07 15.81 -16.44
CA LEU A 324 -4.42 15.26 -16.58
C LEU A 324 -4.41 13.85 -17.17
N GLU A 325 -5.30 12.98 -16.69
CA GLU A 325 -5.44 11.60 -17.18
C GLU A 325 -6.16 11.54 -18.53
N LEU A 326 -5.59 10.85 -19.52
CA LEU A 326 -6.18 10.70 -20.87
C LEU A 326 -6.17 9.25 -21.40
N THR A 327 -5.48 8.35 -20.73
CA THR A 327 -5.30 6.95 -21.16
C THR A 327 -6.24 5.97 -20.46
N GLN A 328 -6.77 6.33 -19.28
CA GLN A 328 -7.77 5.53 -18.56
C GLN A 328 -9.11 6.27 -18.50
N SER A 329 -10.16 5.65 -19.05
CA SER A 329 -11.53 6.13 -18.93
C SER A 329 -12.16 5.75 -17.59
N TYR A 330 -13.09 6.57 -17.13
CA TYR A 330 -13.88 6.34 -15.92
C TYR A 330 -15.25 7.02 -16.05
N PRO A 331 -16.29 6.57 -15.32
CA PRO A 331 -17.66 7.06 -15.50
C PRO A 331 -17.79 8.59 -15.33
N GLY A 332 -17.06 9.17 -14.37
CA GLY A 332 -17.10 10.60 -14.08
C GLY A 332 -16.65 11.48 -15.25
N PHE A 333 -15.68 11.03 -16.05
CA PHE A 333 -15.29 11.75 -17.28
C PHE A 333 -16.43 11.75 -18.30
N VAL A 334 -17.03 10.59 -18.56
CA VAL A 334 -18.10 10.45 -19.56
C VAL A 334 -19.30 11.31 -19.18
N GLU A 335 -19.69 11.31 -17.91
CA GLU A 335 -20.79 12.14 -17.40
C GLU A 335 -20.52 13.63 -17.60
N LYS A 336 -19.37 14.12 -17.11
CA LYS A 336 -19.03 15.55 -17.21
C LYS A 336 -18.87 16.00 -18.66
N TYR A 337 -18.23 15.19 -19.49
CA TYR A 337 -18.04 15.48 -20.90
C TYR A 337 -19.38 15.49 -21.66
N ALA A 338 -20.27 14.54 -21.39
CA ALA A 338 -21.61 14.49 -21.97
C ALA A 338 -22.44 15.74 -21.61
N GLN A 339 -22.36 16.18 -20.35
CA GLN A 339 -23.05 17.39 -19.88
C GLN A 339 -22.46 18.66 -20.51
N ALA A 340 -21.13 18.80 -20.53
CA ALA A 340 -20.45 19.97 -21.08
C ALA A 340 -20.67 20.13 -22.59
N THR A 341 -20.77 19.03 -23.32
CA THR A 341 -20.99 19.00 -24.78
C THR A 341 -22.46 18.87 -25.19
N ASN A 342 -23.36 18.63 -24.22
CA ASN A 342 -24.77 18.28 -24.46
C ASN A 342 -24.94 17.10 -25.45
N ASN A 343 -24.07 16.09 -25.34
CA ASN A 343 -24.10 14.91 -26.22
C ASN A 343 -25.23 13.95 -25.79
N ALA A 344 -26.27 13.86 -26.61
CA ALA A 344 -27.47 13.06 -26.29
C ALA A 344 -27.22 11.55 -26.15
N GLU A 345 -26.26 10.99 -26.89
CA GLU A 345 -25.94 9.56 -26.83
C GLU A 345 -25.19 9.22 -25.55
N LEU A 346 -24.19 10.03 -25.19
CA LEU A 346 -23.45 9.87 -23.93
C LEU A 346 -24.33 10.16 -22.72
N LEU A 347 -25.21 11.16 -22.76
CA LEU A 347 -26.16 11.44 -21.68
C LEU A 347 -27.09 10.25 -21.43
N LYS A 348 -27.55 9.57 -22.49
CA LYS A 348 -28.35 8.34 -22.35
C LYS A 348 -27.52 7.18 -21.79
N LEU A 349 -26.24 7.08 -22.17
CA LEU A 349 -25.33 6.05 -21.64
C LEU A 349 -25.11 6.20 -20.13
N VAL A 350 -25.03 7.43 -19.62
CA VAL A 350 -24.86 7.72 -18.17
C VAL A 350 -26.00 7.15 -17.31
N GLU A 351 -27.20 7.02 -17.88
CA GLU A 351 -28.36 6.44 -17.17
C GLU A 351 -28.24 4.91 -16.96
N ASP A 352 -27.41 4.22 -17.74
CA ASP A 352 -27.20 2.78 -17.68
C ASP A 352 -25.78 2.42 -17.22
N LYS A 353 -25.66 2.08 -15.93
CA LYS A 353 -24.38 1.73 -15.30
C LYS A 353 -23.69 0.53 -15.97
N ALA A 354 -24.44 -0.46 -16.44
CA ALA A 354 -23.85 -1.65 -17.05
C ALA A 354 -23.29 -1.31 -18.44
N ALA A 355 -24.08 -0.60 -19.25
CA ALA A 355 -23.64 -0.15 -20.57
C ALA A 355 -22.46 0.83 -20.47
N MET A 356 -22.45 1.71 -19.46
CA MET A 356 -21.33 2.63 -19.22
C MET A 356 -20.02 1.87 -18.96
N ARG A 357 -20.05 0.81 -18.16
CA ARG A 357 -18.85 -0.01 -17.86
C ARG A 357 -18.31 -0.69 -19.11
N GLU A 358 -19.17 -1.34 -19.90
CA GLU A 358 -18.77 -1.95 -21.17
C GLU A 358 -18.20 -0.92 -22.15
N TYR A 359 -18.76 0.30 -22.15
CA TYR A 359 -18.30 1.38 -23.00
C TYR A 359 -16.89 1.86 -22.64
N ILE A 360 -16.59 2.05 -21.36
CA ILE A 360 -15.28 2.56 -20.89
C ILE A 360 -14.18 1.49 -20.91
N GLU A 361 -14.50 0.21 -20.71
CA GLU A 361 -13.51 -0.88 -20.67
C GLU A 361 -12.69 -0.96 -21.97
N ALA A 362 -13.33 -0.70 -23.10
CA ALA A 362 -12.69 -0.77 -24.41
C ALA A 362 -12.08 0.55 -24.89
N ARG A 363 -12.16 1.65 -24.13
CA ARG A 363 -11.85 3.02 -24.60
C ARG A 363 -10.92 3.76 -23.66
N GLN A 364 -9.93 4.44 -24.22
CA GLN A 364 -9.23 5.54 -23.55
C GLN A 364 -10.04 6.84 -23.68
N ILE A 365 -9.72 7.85 -22.88
CA ILE A 365 -10.38 9.16 -22.97
C ILE A 365 -10.17 9.76 -24.37
N PHE A 366 -8.99 9.56 -24.96
CA PHE A 366 -8.71 9.88 -26.35
C PHE A 366 -9.77 9.32 -27.32
N ASP A 367 -10.15 8.05 -27.17
CA ASP A 367 -11.14 7.40 -28.04
C ASP A 367 -12.53 7.99 -27.86
N ILE A 368 -12.92 8.29 -26.62
CA ILE A 368 -14.24 8.85 -26.32
C ILE A 368 -14.39 10.21 -26.97
N ILE A 369 -13.37 11.07 -26.88
CA ILE A 369 -13.36 12.39 -27.53
C ILE A 369 -13.35 12.23 -29.06
N LYS A 370 -12.51 11.34 -29.60
CA LYS A 370 -12.41 11.10 -31.06
C LYS A 370 -13.70 10.57 -31.67
N GLN A 371 -14.45 9.76 -30.94
CA GLN A 371 -15.75 9.23 -31.37
C GLN A 371 -16.89 10.24 -31.19
N ASN A 372 -16.73 11.23 -30.30
CA ASN A 372 -17.76 12.20 -29.95
C ASN A 372 -17.23 13.65 -29.98
N PRO A 373 -16.60 14.11 -31.08
CA PRO A 373 -16.02 15.45 -31.12
C PRO A 373 -17.11 16.51 -31.01
N SER A 374 -16.88 17.52 -30.17
CA SER A 374 -17.80 18.63 -29.95
C SER A 374 -17.03 19.87 -29.51
N ASP A 375 -17.57 21.05 -29.82
CA ASP A 375 -17.06 22.31 -29.28
C ASP A 375 -17.21 22.32 -27.76
N ILE A 376 -16.13 22.63 -27.05
CA ILE A 376 -16.07 22.77 -25.59
C ILE A 376 -14.97 23.80 -25.25
N SER A 377 -15.15 24.56 -24.18
CA SER A 377 -14.09 25.48 -23.75
C SER A 377 -12.90 24.72 -23.15
N ALA A 378 -11.69 25.28 -23.22
CA ALA A 378 -10.51 24.67 -22.63
C ALA A 378 -10.67 24.39 -21.13
N GLN A 379 -11.29 25.33 -20.39
CA GLN A 379 -11.52 25.15 -18.96
C GLN A 379 -12.57 24.06 -18.67
N ASP A 380 -13.63 23.98 -19.46
CA ASP A 380 -14.65 22.94 -19.26
C ASP A 380 -14.10 21.54 -19.55
N LEU A 381 -13.22 21.40 -20.55
CA LEU A 381 -12.49 20.16 -20.79
C LEU A 381 -11.65 19.75 -19.57
N VAL A 382 -10.87 20.68 -19.00
CA VAL A 382 -10.08 20.42 -17.78
C VAL A 382 -10.97 19.99 -16.63
N ASN A 383 -12.12 20.64 -16.44
CA ASN A 383 -13.06 20.31 -15.37
C ASN A 383 -13.68 18.90 -15.52
N CYS A 384 -13.72 18.36 -16.75
CA CYS A 384 -14.15 17.00 -17.04
C CYS A 384 -13.11 15.94 -16.65
N LEU A 385 -11.82 16.31 -16.65
CA LEU A 385 -10.70 15.40 -16.46
C LEU A 385 -10.29 15.32 -14.98
N ARG A 386 -9.63 14.22 -14.62
CA ARG A 386 -9.01 14.03 -13.29
C ARG A 386 -7.51 14.24 -13.38
N LYS A 387 -6.89 14.51 -12.24
CA LYS A 387 -5.42 14.64 -12.14
C LYS A 387 -4.75 13.32 -12.55
N LEU A 388 -3.67 13.43 -13.30
CA LEU A 388 -2.84 12.30 -13.70
C LEU A 388 -2.28 11.60 -12.45
N GLN A 389 -2.42 10.27 -12.40
CA GLN A 389 -1.90 9.47 -11.28
C GLN A 389 -0.58 8.80 -11.68
N ALA A 390 0.33 8.68 -10.72
CA ALA A 390 1.52 7.86 -10.89
C ALA A 390 1.14 6.38 -10.99
N ARG A 391 1.90 5.61 -11.76
CA ARG A 391 1.77 4.15 -11.78
C ARG A 391 2.75 3.54 -10.78
N LEU A 392 2.23 2.71 -9.88
CA LEU A 392 3.05 1.94 -8.95
C LEU A 392 3.59 0.68 -9.65
N TYR A 393 4.89 0.43 -9.46
CA TYR A 393 5.57 -0.79 -9.89
C TYR A 393 6.31 -1.39 -8.72
N SER A 394 6.15 -2.70 -8.48
CA SER A 394 6.95 -3.43 -7.50
C SER A 394 8.44 -3.31 -7.85
N ILE A 395 9.25 -2.88 -6.91
CA ILE A 395 10.68 -2.67 -7.12
C ILE A 395 11.36 -4.02 -7.35
N ALA A 396 12.18 -4.09 -8.40
CA ALA A 396 12.88 -5.29 -8.86
C ALA A 396 14.35 -5.35 -8.46
N SER A 397 14.80 -4.45 -7.58
CA SER A 397 16.15 -4.42 -7.03
C SER A 397 16.17 -4.39 -5.50
N SER A 398 17.27 -4.82 -4.90
CA SER A 398 17.65 -4.48 -3.53
C SER A 398 18.59 -3.28 -3.55
N GLN A 399 18.31 -2.29 -2.70
CA GLN A 399 19.19 -1.14 -2.53
C GLN A 399 20.57 -1.53 -1.97
N ALA A 400 20.69 -2.68 -1.31
CA ALA A 400 21.97 -3.21 -0.83
C ALA A 400 22.88 -3.69 -1.99
N GLU A 401 22.31 -4.00 -3.15
CA GLU A 401 23.02 -4.45 -4.35
C GLU A 401 23.28 -3.31 -5.33
N VAL A 402 22.29 -2.43 -5.52
CA VAL A 402 22.31 -1.41 -6.60
C VAL A 402 22.50 0.02 -6.08
N GLU A 403 22.71 0.19 -4.78
CA GLU A 403 23.02 1.47 -4.11
C GLU A 403 22.01 2.60 -4.41
N GLU A 404 22.36 3.52 -5.31
CA GLU A 404 21.57 4.70 -5.68
C GLU A 404 20.72 4.47 -6.94
N GLU A 405 20.43 3.22 -7.30
CA GLU A 405 19.53 2.88 -8.40
C GLU A 405 18.24 2.21 -7.90
N VAL A 406 17.19 2.29 -8.70
CA VAL A 406 15.97 1.52 -8.52
C VAL A 406 15.57 0.86 -9.83
N HIS A 407 15.34 -0.45 -9.78
CA HIS A 407 15.07 -1.24 -10.97
C HIS A 407 13.61 -1.64 -11.00
N LEU A 408 13.01 -1.66 -12.19
CA LEU A 408 11.63 -2.10 -12.41
C LEU A 408 11.58 -3.20 -13.48
N THR A 409 10.52 -4.01 -13.43
CA THR A 409 10.17 -4.98 -14.48
C THR A 409 8.79 -4.62 -15.04
N VAL A 410 8.76 -3.91 -16.16
CA VAL A 410 7.53 -3.32 -16.72
C VAL A 410 7.04 -4.11 -17.92
N GLY A 411 5.84 -4.65 -17.84
CA GLY A 411 5.12 -5.21 -18.99
C GLY A 411 4.41 -4.11 -19.77
N LEU A 412 4.65 -4.02 -21.07
CA LEU A 412 3.93 -3.10 -21.95
C LEU A 412 2.45 -3.49 -22.02
N VAL A 413 1.59 -2.55 -21.66
CA VAL A 413 0.16 -2.66 -21.98
C VAL A 413 -0.01 -2.15 -23.41
N GLU A 414 -0.38 -3.05 -24.31
CA GLU A 414 -0.71 -2.73 -25.70
C GLU A 414 -1.95 -3.53 -26.14
N PHE A 415 -2.81 -2.90 -26.93
CA PHE A 415 -3.99 -3.53 -27.50
C PHE A 415 -4.42 -2.82 -28.78
N ASP A 416 -5.11 -3.53 -29.66
CA ASP A 416 -5.73 -2.94 -30.85
C ASP A 416 -7.21 -2.63 -30.55
N ALA A 417 -7.61 -1.38 -30.70
CA ALA A 417 -9.00 -0.96 -30.58
C ALA A 417 -9.34 0.09 -31.65
N PHE A 418 -10.58 0.08 -32.13
CA PHE A 418 -11.08 1.08 -33.11
C PHE A 418 -10.22 1.24 -34.38
N GLY A 419 -9.46 0.21 -34.77
CA GLY A 419 -8.59 0.23 -35.94
C GLY A 419 -7.22 0.87 -35.72
N GLU A 420 -6.89 1.23 -34.48
CA GLU A 420 -5.61 1.83 -34.08
C GLU A 420 -4.97 1.00 -32.95
N LYS A 421 -3.67 1.21 -32.75
CA LYS A 421 -2.92 0.57 -31.69
C LYS A 421 -2.83 1.50 -30.49
N HIS A 422 -3.19 0.99 -29.32
CA HIS A 422 -3.19 1.71 -28.06
C HIS A 422 -2.08 1.21 -27.14
N PHE A 423 -1.59 2.11 -26.30
CA PHE A 423 -0.64 1.80 -25.24
C PHE A 423 -1.17 2.29 -23.89
N GLY A 424 -0.87 1.57 -22.82
CA GLY A 424 -1.11 2.06 -21.47
C GLY A 424 -0.22 3.26 -21.17
N GLY A 425 -0.75 4.26 -20.46
CA GLY A 425 -0.09 5.56 -20.28
C GLY A 425 1.37 5.47 -19.82
N CYS A 426 1.61 4.91 -18.63
CA CYS A 426 2.96 4.81 -18.09
C CYS A 426 3.83 3.76 -18.83
N SER A 427 3.31 2.56 -19.09
CA SER A 427 4.08 1.50 -19.75
C SER A 427 4.47 1.86 -21.19
N GLY A 428 3.58 2.54 -21.93
CA GLY A 428 3.84 3.01 -23.29
C GLY A 428 4.81 4.19 -23.30
N TYR A 429 4.68 5.12 -22.34
CA TYR A 429 5.66 6.18 -22.15
C TYR A 429 7.05 5.61 -21.92
N LEU A 430 7.22 4.73 -20.93
CA LEU A 430 8.52 4.14 -20.61
C LEU A 430 9.09 3.26 -21.72
N ALA A 431 8.28 2.46 -22.42
CA ALA A 431 8.78 1.51 -23.41
C ALA A 431 9.06 2.12 -24.79
N HIS A 432 8.36 3.19 -25.17
CA HIS A 432 8.38 3.71 -26.55
C HIS A 432 8.69 5.21 -26.68
N ARG A 433 8.49 6.03 -25.65
CA ARG A 433 8.61 7.49 -25.76
C ARG A 433 9.72 8.09 -24.90
N ALA A 434 9.96 7.54 -23.72
CA ALA A 434 11.05 7.96 -22.86
C ALA A 434 12.37 7.39 -23.39
N GLU A 435 13.30 8.28 -23.73
CA GLU A 435 14.67 7.90 -24.10
C GLU A 435 15.54 7.77 -22.85
N GLU A 436 16.61 6.99 -22.91
CA GLU A 436 17.61 6.94 -21.84
C GLU A 436 18.23 8.34 -21.62
N GLY A 437 18.42 8.73 -20.36
CA GLY A 437 18.90 10.05 -19.93
C GLY A 437 17.81 11.09 -19.69
N VAL A 438 16.53 10.82 -19.99
CA VAL A 438 15.43 11.74 -19.65
C VAL A 438 15.10 11.68 -18.15
N GLN A 439 14.48 12.75 -17.65
CA GLN A 439 14.06 12.84 -16.25
C GLN A 439 12.62 12.35 -16.10
N VAL A 440 12.40 11.38 -15.21
CA VAL A 440 11.08 10.86 -14.84
C VAL A 440 10.77 11.19 -13.38
N LYS A 441 9.54 11.58 -13.08
CA LYS A 441 9.13 11.94 -11.72
C LYS A 441 8.76 10.68 -10.95
N VAL A 442 9.46 10.43 -9.84
CA VAL A 442 9.32 9.20 -9.03
C VAL A 442 9.17 9.48 -7.54
N PHE A 443 8.57 8.54 -6.82
CA PHE A 443 8.59 8.48 -5.35
C PHE A 443 8.54 7.02 -4.88
N SER A 444 9.06 6.76 -3.69
CA SER A 444 8.97 5.45 -3.04
C SER A 444 7.67 5.34 -2.23
N GLU A 445 6.93 4.25 -2.42
CA GLU A 445 5.77 3.88 -1.62
C GLU A 445 6.12 2.64 -0.79
N HIS A 446 6.15 2.81 0.53
CA HIS A 446 6.55 1.74 1.43
C HIS A 446 5.43 0.72 1.65
N ASN A 447 5.77 -0.57 1.52
CA ASN A 447 4.85 -1.68 1.77
C ASN A 447 5.28 -2.56 2.96
N ASP A 448 4.85 -2.18 4.16
CA ASP A 448 5.15 -2.93 5.39
C ASP A 448 4.61 -4.38 5.38
N ASN A 449 3.61 -4.67 4.54
CA ASN A 449 2.93 -5.96 4.47
C ASN A 449 3.58 -6.96 3.49
N PHE A 450 4.57 -6.55 2.72
CA PHE A 450 5.27 -7.41 1.75
C PHE A 450 6.79 -7.31 1.94
N ARG A 451 7.32 -8.15 2.84
CA ARG A 451 8.71 -8.10 3.30
C ARG A 451 9.30 -9.48 3.48
N LEU A 452 10.61 -9.58 3.27
CA LEU A 452 11.39 -10.74 3.71
C LEU A 452 11.29 -10.96 5.23
N PRO A 453 11.43 -12.21 5.71
CA PRO A 453 11.52 -12.48 7.14
C PRO A 453 12.73 -11.77 7.75
N SER A 454 12.62 -11.39 9.02
CA SER A 454 13.75 -10.79 9.76
C SER A 454 14.83 -11.80 10.15
N ASP A 455 14.50 -13.08 10.22
CA ASP A 455 15.46 -14.17 10.43
C ASP A 455 15.88 -14.74 9.07
N ASP A 456 17.14 -14.51 8.73
CA ASP A 456 17.75 -14.89 7.46
C ASP A 456 17.80 -16.42 7.24
N ASN A 457 17.62 -17.24 8.30
CA ASN A 457 17.52 -18.70 8.19
C ASN A 457 16.13 -19.18 7.77
N THR A 458 15.13 -18.28 7.78
CA THR A 458 13.74 -18.64 7.45
C THR A 458 13.62 -18.95 5.96
N PRO A 459 13.10 -20.14 5.59
CA PRO A 459 12.88 -20.47 4.19
C PRO A 459 11.80 -19.58 3.56
N VAL A 460 11.91 -19.35 2.25
CA VAL A 460 10.93 -18.57 1.48
C VAL A 460 10.51 -19.28 0.21
N ILE A 461 9.20 -19.24 -0.08
CA ILE A 461 8.60 -19.70 -1.33
C ILE A 461 8.05 -18.48 -2.05
N MET A 462 8.50 -18.26 -3.27
CA MET A 462 8.19 -17.09 -4.09
C MET A 462 7.45 -17.54 -5.35
N VAL A 463 6.25 -17.03 -5.59
CA VAL A 463 5.43 -17.38 -6.75
C VAL A 463 5.11 -16.14 -7.56
N GLY A 464 5.79 -15.98 -8.71
CA GLY A 464 5.77 -14.75 -9.49
C GLY A 464 5.86 -14.98 -11.00
N PRO A 465 4.77 -15.39 -11.67
CA PRO A 465 4.76 -15.49 -13.12
C PRO A 465 4.79 -14.12 -13.81
N GLY A 466 5.42 -14.04 -14.98
CA GLY A 466 5.55 -12.81 -15.76
C GLY A 466 6.27 -11.71 -15.00
N THR A 467 5.71 -10.49 -15.01
CA THR A 467 6.23 -9.33 -14.27
C THR A 467 6.15 -9.51 -12.74
N GLY A 468 5.41 -10.52 -12.25
CA GLY A 468 5.40 -10.88 -10.83
C GLY A 468 6.76 -11.36 -10.28
N ILE A 469 7.76 -11.60 -11.15
CA ILE A 469 9.13 -11.89 -10.71
C ILE A 469 9.83 -10.68 -10.09
N ALA A 470 9.36 -9.45 -10.35
CA ALA A 470 10.01 -8.20 -9.94
C ALA A 470 10.46 -8.22 -8.47
N PRO A 471 9.56 -8.30 -7.47
CA PRO A 471 9.99 -8.25 -6.07
C PRO A 471 10.83 -9.46 -5.66
N PHE A 472 10.73 -10.60 -6.36
CA PHE A 472 11.51 -11.79 -6.04
C PHE A 472 12.95 -11.70 -6.53
N ARG A 473 13.20 -10.94 -7.59
CA ARG A 473 14.55 -10.53 -7.96
C ARG A 473 15.17 -9.69 -6.84
N ALA A 474 14.44 -8.68 -6.36
CA ALA A 474 14.87 -7.84 -5.23
C ALA A 474 15.12 -8.66 -3.95
N PHE A 475 14.25 -9.63 -3.64
CA PHE A 475 14.40 -10.51 -2.48
C PHE A 475 15.65 -11.37 -2.57
N LEU A 476 15.96 -11.92 -3.75
CA LEU A 476 17.17 -12.72 -3.94
C LEU A 476 18.43 -11.86 -3.81
N GLN A 477 18.47 -10.69 -4.44
CA GLN A 477 19.60 -9.75 -4.28
C GLN A 477 19.84 -9.38 -2.81
N GLU A 478 18.77 -9.07 -2.10
CA GLU A 478 18.85 -8.72 -0.69
C GLU A 478 19.34 -9.88 0.17
N ARG A 479 18.85 -11.09 -0.07
CA ARG A 479 19.29 -12.29 0.67
C ARG A 479 20.75 -12.63 0.38
N ASP A 480 21.22 -12.39 -0.84
CA ASP A 480 22.64 -12.53 -1.19
C ASP A 480 23.50 -11.50 -0.43
N ALA A 481 23.08 -10.22 -0.44
CA ALA A 481 23.78 -9.13 0.25
C ALA A 481 23.85 -9.31 1.78
N ARG A 482 22.83 -9.94 2.38
CA ARG A 482 22.81 -10.30 3.80
C ARG A 482 23.54 -11.61 4.14
N GLU A 483 24.03 -12.34 3.15
CA GLU A 483 24.58 -13.69 3.31
C GLU A 483 23.56 -14.65 3.98
N ALA A 484 22.28 -14.54 3.62
CA ALA A 484 21.20 -15.29 4.25
C ALA A 484 21.25 -16.79 3.92
N GLU A 485 21.27 -17.65 4.94
CA GLU A 485 21.42 -19.12 4.78
C GLU A 485 20.09 -19.87 4.56
N GLY A 486 18.94 -19.24 4.80
CA GLY A 486 17.63 -19.90 4.64
C GLY A 486 17.31 -20.27 3.19
N GLU A 487 16.57 -21.37 3.02
CA GLU A 487 16.29 -21.94 1.69
C GLU A 487 15.35 -21.05 0.85
N ASN A 488 15.67 -20.83 -0.42
CA ASN A 488 14.86 -20.07 -1.39
C ASN A 488 14.28 -20.97 -2.48
N TRP A 489 12.98 -20.80 -2.75
CA TRP A 489 12.29 -21.51 -3.83
C TRP A 489 11.48 -20.54 -4.69
N LEU A 490 11.78 -20.48 -5.99
CA LEU A 490 11.06 -19.68 -6.97
C LEU A 490 10.16 -20.55 -7.88
N PHE A 491 8.88 -20.20 -7.96
CA PHE A 491 7.97 -20.65 -9.00
C PHE A 491 7.76 -19.53 -10.01
N PHE A 492 8.23 -19.74 -11.24
CA PHE A 492 8.13 -18.76 -12.32
C PHE A 492 7.35 -19.33 -13.50
N GLY A 493 6.62 -18.49 -14.21
CA GLY A 493 5.93 -18.90 -15.43
C GLY A 493 5.74 -17.78 -16.44
N ASN A 494 5.78 -18.14 -17.73
CA ASN A 494 5.52 -17.24 -18.85
C ASN A 494 5.10 -18.07 -20.10
N PRO A 495 4.85 -17.48 -21.29
CA PRO A 495 4.47 -18.26 -22.46
C PRO A 495 5.52 -19.28 -22.92
N HIS A 496 6.76 -18.85 -23.20
CA HIS A 496 7.80 -19.68 -23.81
C HIS A 496 9.13 -19.64 -23.08
N PHE A 497 9.83 -20.77 -22.96
CA PHE A 497 11.15 -20.83 -22.32
C PHE A 497 12.21 -19.97 -23.03
N THR A 498 12.24 -20.00 -24.36
CA THR A 498 13.32 -19.36 -25.14
C THR A 498 13.09 -17.87 -25.38
N GLN A 499 11.86 -17.38 -25.22
CA GLN A 499 11.48 -15.99 -25.50
C GLN A 499 11.09 -15.22 -24.25
N ASP A 500 10.62 -15.90 -23.20
CA ASP A 500 9.92 -15.24 -22.10
C ASP A 500 10.50 -15.57 -20.72
N PHE A 501 11.65 -16.23 -20.64
CA PHE A 501 12.32 -16.46 -19.36
C PHE A 501 13.06 -15.20 -18.91
N LEU A 502 12.33 -14.35 -18.20
CA LEU A 502 12.84 -13.09 -17.64
C LEU A 502 14.01 -13.37 -16.69
N TYR A 503 15.07 -12.57 -16.80
CA TYR A 503 16.28 -12.67 -15.96
C TYR A 503 16.94 -14.06 -15.95
N GLN A 504 16.79 -14.84 -17.03
CA GLN A 504 17.27 -16.24 -17.09
C GLN A 504 18.71 -16.44 -16.62
N VAL A 505 19.63 -15.60 -17.07
CA VAL A 505 21.07 -15.72 -16.74
C VAL A 505 21.31 -15.48 -15.25
N GLU A 506 20.66 -14.48 -14.67
CA GLU A 506 20.75 -14.13 -13.26
C GLU A 506 20.15 -15.23 -12.38
N ILE A 507 18.96 -15.74 -12.72
CA ILE A 507 18.33 -16.86 -12.03
C ILE A 507 19.21 -18.12 -12.07
N GLN A 508 19.82 -18.44 -13.22
CA GLN A 508 20.77 -19.55 -13.32
C GLN A 508 22.02 -19.31 -12.46
N GLY A 509 22.47 -18.06 -12.35
CA GLY A 509 23.53 -17.64 -11.44
C GLY A 509 23.20 -17.99 -9.99
N TYR A 510 22.01 -17.61 -9.51
CA TYR A 510 21.57 -17.91 -8.15
C TYR A 510 21.40 -19.40 -7.86
N VAL A 511 20.93 -20.19 -8.83
CA VAL A 511 20.87 -21.65 -8.67
C VAL A 511 22.27 -22.24 -8.54
N LYS A 512 23.23 -21.74 -9.33
CA LYS A 512 24.61 -22.22 -9.31
C LYS A 512 25.36 -21.82 -8.04
N SER A 513 25.12 -20.64 -7.49
CA SER A 513 25.72 -20.19 -6.22
C SER A 513 25.16 -20.95 -5.01
N GLY A 514 23.96 -21.52 -5.15
CA GLY A 514 23.23 -22.17 -4.06
C GLY A 514 22.31 -21.22 -3.29
N LEU A 515 22.28 -19.92 -3.65
CA LEU A 515 21.32 -18.96 -3.11
C LEU A 515 19.89 -19.40 -3.43
N LEU A 516 19.61 -19.73 -4.70
CA LEU A 516 18.30 -20.25 -5.12
C LEU A 516 18.31 -21.78 -5.10
N ASN A 517 17.83 -22.36 -4.00
CA ASN A 517 17.87 -23.81 -3.79
C ASN A 517 16.98 -24.56 -4.78
N LYS A 518 15.84 -23.96 -5.15
CA LYS A 518 14.87 -24.57 -6.08
C LYS A 518 14.26 -23.55 -7.03
N VAL A 519 14.06 -23.97 -8.27
CA VAL A 519 13.32 -23.22 -9.27
C VAL A 519 12.39 -24.16 -10.04
N ASP A 520 11.10 -23.83 -10.09
CA ASP A 520 10.10 -24.55 -10.85
C ASP A 520 9.50 -23.63 -11.92
N LEU A 521 9.55 -24.10 -13.17
CA LEU A 521 9.21 -23.29 -14.34
C LEU A 521 7.93 -23.80 -15.01
N ALA A 522 7.04 -22.87 -15.36
CA ALA A 522 5.78 -23.13 -16.03
C ALA A 522 5.68 -22.34 -17.35
N PHE A 523 5.87 -23.03 -18.48
CA PHE A 523 5.74 -22.44 -19.82
C PHE A 523 4.42 -22.85 -20.45
N SER A 524 3.50 -21.89 -20.58
CA SER A 524 2.11 -22.16 -20.95
C SER A 524 1.90 -22.46 -22.44
N ARG A 525 2.90 -22.22 -23.30
CA ARG A 525 2.79 -22.34 -24.76
C ARG A 525 3.87 -23.20 -25.43
N ASP A 526 4.74 -23.85 -24.66
CA ASP A 526 5.79 -24.73 -25.21
C ASP A 526 5.29 -26.15 -25.54
N GLN A 527 4.10 -26.50 -25.08
CA GLN A 527 3.45 -27.78 -25.34
C GLN A 527 1.94 -27.61 -25.54
N ALA A 528 1.25 -28.69 -25.96
CA ALA A 528 -0.18 -28.67 -26.26
C ALA A 528 -1.04 -28.35 -25.03
N GLU A 529 -0.64 -28.85 -23.86
CA GLU A 529 -1.30 -28.58 -22.59
C GLU A 529 -0.69 -27.34 -21.92
N LYS A 530 -1.54 -26.40 -21.52
CA LYS A 530 -1.08 -25.20 -20.82
C LYS A 530 -0.66 -25.57 -19.40
N VAL A 531 0.59 -25.29 -19.05
CA VAL A 531 1.13 -25.48 -17.71
C VAL A 531 1.35 -24.12 -17.07
N TYR A 532 0.76 -23.93 -15.89
CA TYR A 532 0.86 -22.71 -15.08
C TYR A 532 1.53 -23.00 -13.73
N VAL A 533 1.80 -21.93 -12.96
CA VAL A 533 2.51 -22.04 -11.67
C VAL A 533 1.72 -22.84 -10.63
N GLN A 534 0.39 -22.75 -10.64
CA GLN A 534 -0.49 -23.55 -9.79
C GLN A 534 -0.39 -25.05 -10.08
N ASP A 535 -0.10 -25.45 -11.31
CA ASP A 535 0.08 -26.85 -11.68
C ASP A 535 1.41 -27.37 -11.14
N ARG A 536 2.47 -26.56 -11.24
CA ARG A 536 3.78 -26.87 -10.62
C ARG A 536 3.70 -26.94 -9.11
N LEU A 537 2.95 -26.05 -8.47
CA LEU A 537 2.71 -26.11 -7.02
C LEU A 537 2.05 -27.43 -6.63
N ARG A 538 0.99 -27.84 -7.33
CA ARG A 538 0.31 -29.12 -7.06
C ARG A 538 1.24 -30.32 -7.29
N GLU A 539 2.05 -30.30 -8.34
CA GLU A 539 3.05 -31.35 -8.62
C GLU A 539 4.05 -31.48 -7.45
N LYS A 540 4.45 -30.36 -6.86
CA LYS A 540 5.41 -30.29 -5.74
C LYS A 540 4.73 -30.23 -4.37
N GLY A 541 3.44 -30.57 -4.29
CA GLY A 541 2.60 -30.32 -3.12
C GLY A 541 3.15 -30.84 -1.79
N GLU A 542 3.73 -32.05 -1.79
CA GLU A 542 4.33 -32.64 -0.57
C GLU A 542 5.49 -31.80 -0.03
N GLU A 543 6.40 -31.36 -0.91
CA GLU A 543 7.54 -30.53 -0.53
C GLU A 543 7.12 -29.11 -0.15
N VAL A 544 6.17 -28.53 -0.89
CA VAL A 544 5.59 -27.21 -0.55
C VAL A 544 5.00 -27.24 0.85
N PHE A 545 4.17 -28.25 1.16
CA PHE A 545 3.60 -28.41 2.50
C PHE A 545 4.69 -28.62 3.56
N ALA A 546 5.70 -29.44 3.29
CA ALA A 546 6.82 -29.64 4.21
C ALA A 546 7.58 -28.33 4.51
N TRP A 547 7.77 -27.45 3.52
CA TRP A 547 8.37 -26.14 3.74
C TRP A 547 7.48 -25.21 4.57
N LEU A 548 6.16 -25.22 4.33
CA LEU A 548 5.21 -24.50 5.18
C LEU A 548 5.28 -24.97 6.64
N GLU A 549 5.41 -26.28 6.88
CA GLU A 549 5.57 -26.83 8.24
C GLU A 549 6.94 -26.51 8.86
N LYS A 550 7.99 -26.29 8.05
CA LYS A 550 9.31 -25.81 8.51
C LYS A 550 9.31 -24.33 8.93
N GLY A 551 8.21 -23.60 8.74
CA GLY A 551 8.15 -22.17 9.04
C GLY A 551 8.32 -21.26 7.83
N ALA A 552 8.31 -21.79 6.60
CA ALA A 552 8.53 -20.97 5.41
C ALA A 552 7.52 -19.83 5.28
N HIS A 553 7.97 -18.71 4.73
CA HIS A 553 7.10 -17.63 4.26
C HIS A 553 6.75 -17.84 2.79
N PHE A 554 5.49 -17.64 2.45
CA PHE A 554 4.95 -17.83 1.11
C PHE A 554 4.53 -16.49 0.51
N TYR A 555 5.06 -16.16 -0.66
CA TYR A 555 4.81 -14.90 -1.34
C TYR A 555 4.20 -15.14 -2.72
N ILE A 556 3.22 -14.30 -3.07
CA ILE A 556 2.60 -14.27 -4.41
C ILE A 556 2.73 -12.86 -4.97
N CYS A 557 3.17 -12.73 -6.23
CA CYS A 557 3.13 -11.47 -6.96
C CYS A 557 2.65 -11.66 -8.40
N GLY A 558 1.85 -10.72 -8.90
CA GLY A 558 1.33 -10.71 -10.29
C GLY A 558 -0.19 -10.51 -10.38
N ASP A 559 -0.83 -11.14 -11.37
CA ASP A 559 -2.26 -10.94 -11.69
C ASP A 559 -3.20 -11.30 -10.52
N ALA A 560 -3.94 -10.31 -10.01
CA ALA A 560 -4.90 -10.49 -8.93
C ALA A 560 -6.16 -11.27 -9.36
N ASN A 561 -6.55 -11.14 -10.63
CA ASN A 561 -7.87 -11.55 -11.08
C ASN A 561 -8.00 -13.06 -11.33
N ARG A 562 -6.94 -13.70 -11.81
CA ARG A 562 -6.92 -15.14 -12.13
C ARG A 562 -5.82 -15.85 -11.36
N MET A 563 -4.57 -15.41 -11.52
CA MET A 563 -3.40 -16.13 -11.00
C MET A 563 -3.44 -16.27 -9.48
N ALA A 564 -3.71 -15.17 -8.75
CA ALA A 564 -3.77 -15.20 -7.30
C ALA A 564 -4.84 -16.17 -6.76
N LYS A 565 -6.01 -16.23 -7.42
CA LYS A 565 -7.13 -17.14 -7.06
C LYS A 565 -6.75 -18.60 -7.32
N ASP A 566 -6.13 -18.88 -8.47
CA ASP A 566 -5.70 -20.23 -8.83
C ASP A 566 -4.59 -20.77 -7.91
N VAL A 567 -3.63 -19.92 -7.53
CA VAL A 567 -2.58 -20.29 -6.56
C VAL A 567 -3.17 -20.49 -5.17
N HIS A 568 -4.11 -19.64 -4.75
CA HIS A 568 -4.80 -19.82 -3.48
C HIS A 568 -5.52 -21.18 -3.41
N GLN A 569 -6.26 -21.53 -4.47
CA GLN A 569 -6.93 -22.84 -4.55
C GLN A 569 -5.90 -23.99 -4.56
N ALA A 570 -4.78 -23.85 -5.28
CA ALA A 570 -3.73 -24.86 -5.27
C ALA A 570 -3.15 -25.09 -3.86
N LEU A 571 -2.95 -24.04 -3.07
CA LEU A 571 -2.52 -24.15 -1.68
C LEU A 571 -3.55 -24.89 -0.82
N ILE A 572 -4.84 -24.59 -0.97
CA ILE A 572 -5.92 -25.33 -0.29
C ILE A 572 -5.84 -26.82 -0.65
N ASP A 573 -5.71 -27.15 -1.94
CA ASP A 573 -5.60 -28.54 -2.42
C ASP A 573 -4.39 -29.25 -1.78
N ILE A 574 -3.23 -28.57 -1.73
CA ILE A 574 -1.99 -29.08 -1.14
C ILE A 574 -2.15 -29.34 0.36
N ILE A 575 -2.73 -28.40 1.11
CA ILE A 575 -2.92 -28.51 2.55
C ILE A 575 -3.90 -29.65 2.88
N LYS A 576 -4.94 -29.85 2.08
CA LYS A 576 -5.85 -30.97 2.23
C LYS A 576 -5.15 -32.30 1.98
N ALA A 577 -4.44 -32.41 0.86
CA ALA A 577 -3.79 -33.63 0.43
C ALA A 577 -2.64 -34.07 1.35
N HIS A 578 -1.80 -33.13 1.79
CA HIS A 578 -0.57 -33.41 2.52
C HIS A 578 -0.64 -33.08 4.01
N GLY A 579 -1.56 -32.22 4.43
CA GLY A 579 -1.81 -31.88 5.84
C GLY A 579 -2.93 -32.67 6.50
N GLY A 580 -3.66 -33.50 5.75
CA GLY A 580 -4.79 -34.30 6.26
C GLY A 580 -5.95 -33.44 6.79
N LYS A 581 -6.11 -32.23 6.25
CA LYS A 581 -7.13 -31.26 6.64
C LYS A 581 -8.35 -31.34 5.73
N ASP A 582 -9.52 -31.00 6.26
CA ASP A 582 -10.71 -30.71 5.45
C ASP A 582 -10.69 -29.29 4.87
N ASP A 583 -11.72 -28.92 4.11
CA ASP A 583 -11.82 -27.59 3.45
C ASP A 583 -11.78 -26.43 4.46
N GLU A 584 -12.56 -26.52 5.54
CA GLU A 584 -12.63 -25.46 6.56
C GLU A 584 -11.30 -25.32 7.31
N GLN A 585 -10.64 -26.45 7.60
CA GLN A 585 -9.35 -26.47 8.26
C GLN A 585 -8.21 -25.97 7.36
N ALA A 586 -8.25 -26.24 6.06
CA ALA A 586 -7.28 -25.72 5.10
C ALA A 586 -7.38 -24.20 4.96
N GLU A 587 -8.61 -23.68 4.87
CA GLU A 587 -8.89 -22.24 4.88
C GLU A 587 -8.40 -21.58 6.18
N SER A 588 -8.70 -22.20 7.33
CA SER A 588 -8.23 -21.70 8.62
C SER A 588 -6.71 -21.70 8.72
N TYR A 589 -6.03 -22.69 8.14
CA TYR A 589 -4.57 -22.77 8.12
C TYR A 589 -3.96 -21.63 7.30
N LEU A 590 -4.50 -21.35 6.11
CA LEU A 590 -4.03 -20.20 5.31
C LEU A 590 -4.29 -18.87 6.00
N LYS A 591 -5.44 -18.70 6.66
CA LYS A 591 -5.73 -17.51 7.46
C LYS A 591 -4.74 -17.34 8.60
N GLU A 592 -4.36 -18.43 9.27
CA GLU A 592 -3.34 -18.41 10.30
C GLU A 592 -1.98 -17.99 9.74
N LEU A 593 -1.56 -18.54 8.60
CA LEU A 593 -0.34 -18.11 7.92
C LEU A 593 -0.36 -16.61 7.59
N ARG A 594 -1.46 -16.08 7.06
CA ARG A 594 -1.61 -14.64 6.78
C ARG A 594 -1.50 -13.82 8.06
N SER A 595 -2.23 -14.20 9.11
CA SER A 595 -2.20 -13.49 10.40
C SER A 595 -0.83 -13.47 11.07
N ASN A 596 0.03 -14.44 10.73
CA ASN A 596 1.41 -14.54 11.18
C ASN A 596 2.42 -13.91 10.20
N ASN A 597 1.97 -13.18 9.17
CA ASN A 597 2.80 -12.60 8.11
C ASN A 597 3.65 -13.63 7.35
N ARG A 598 3.16 -14.87 7.22
CA ARG A 598 3.81 -15.99 6.53
C ARG A 598 3.17 -16.34 5.19
N TYR A 599 2.07 -15.68 4.83
CA TYR A 599 1.46 -15.74 3.51
C TYR A 599 1.12 -14.32 3.06
N GLN A 600 1.89 -13.77 2.13
CA GLN A 600 1.83 -12.36 1.71
C GLN A 600 1.58 -12.25 0.21
N LYS A 601 0.88 -11.20 -0.22
CA LYS A 601 0.50 -10.98 -1.62
C LYS A 601 0.83 -9.56 -2.06
N ASP A 602 1.43 -9.43 -3.23
CA ASP A 602 1.61 -8.18 -3.96
C ASP A 602 1.05 -8.37 -5.37
N VAL A 603 -0.28 -8.32 -5.47
CA VAL A 603 -1.02 -8.61 -6.71
C VAL A 603 -1.62 -7.32 -7.25
N TYR A 604 -1.97 -7.27 -8.53
CA TYR A 604 -2.56 -6.07 -9.16
C TYR A 604 -3.40 -6.39 -10.39
#